data_AF-A0A0E3PPP3-F1
#
_entry.id   AF-A0A0E3PPP3-F1
#
_cell.length_a   1.000
_cell.length_b   1.000
_cell.length_c   1.000
_cell.angle_alpha   90.00
_cell.angle_beta   90.00
_cell.angle_gamma   90.00
#
_symmetry.space_group_name_H-M   'P 1'
#
loop_
_entity.id
_entity.type
_entity.pdbx_description
1 polymer ?
#
loop_
_entity_poly.entity_id
_entity_poly.type
_entity_poly.pdbx_seq_one_letter_code
_entity_poly.pdbx_strand_id
1 'polypeptide(L)'
;MIEYEPGKPFPGVIGRTLDESSTAWPRPTRDGEGAPNVIFFILDDVGYGQISVLGGICETPNLERLANRALRYTNMQTTALCSPTRGCELTGRNHHTLGLSAITELSMGYRRTDQRR
;
A
#
# COMPACT_ATOMS: atom_id res chain seq x y z
N MET A 1 -17.16 -14.49 4.78
CA MET A 1 -15.69 -14.42 4.74
C MET A 1 -15.16 -15.35 5.83
N ILE A 2 -14.40 -16.38 5.49
CA ILE A 2 -13.80 -17.29 6.48
C ILE A 2 -12.42 -16.75 6.83
N GLU A 3 -12.12 -16.59 8.10
CA GLU A 3 -10.77 -16.23 8.57
C GLU A 3 -10.07 -17.45 9.16
N TYR A 4 -8.76 -17.59 8.93
CA TYR A 4 -7.95 -18.69 9.46
C TYR A 4 -6.69 -18.19 10.15
N GLU A 5 -6.15 -18.95 11.08
CA GLU A 5 -4.96 -18.54 11.81
C GLU A 5 -3.73 -18.47 10.88
N PRO A 6 -3.00 -17.34 10.85
CA PRO A 6 -1.77 -17.24 10.08
C PRO A 6 -0.82 -18.40 10.40
N GLY A 7 -0.21 -18.99 9.36
CA GLY A 7 0.68 -20.15 9.50
C GLY A 7 -0.02 -21.51 9.55
N LYS A 8 -1.35 -21.55 9.58
CA LYS A 8 -2.11 -22.79 9.34
C LYS A 8 -2.35 -23.01 7.84
N PRO A 9 -2.55 -24.27 7.39
CA PRO A 9 -2.95 -24.55 6.03
C PRO A 9 -4.23 -23.80 5.65
N PHE A 10 -4.32 -23.38 4.40
CA PHE A 10 -5.51 -22.75 3.85
C PHE A 10 -6.73 -23.68 3.99
N PRO A 11 -7.82 -23.26 4.65
CA PRO A 11 -8.97 -24.13 4.89
C PRO A 11 -10.01 -24.10 3.76
N GLY A 12 -9.82 -23.25 2.75
CA GLY A 12 -10.72 -23.18 1.60
C GLY A 12 -10.43 -24.27 0.56
N VAL A 13 -11.19 -24.23 -0.52
CA VAL A 13 -11.08 -25.14 -1.67
C VAL A 13 -10.55 -24.35 -2.85
N ILE A 14 -9.51 -24.88 -3.50
CA ILE A 14 -8.99 -24.33 -4.76
C ILE A 14 -9.49 -25.25 -5.88
N GLY A 15 -10.59 -24.86 -6.52
CA GLY A 15 -11.19 -25.56 -7.65
C GLY A 15 -10.55 -25.16 -8.98
N ARG A 16 -11.08 -25.69 -10.09
CA ARG A 16 -10.62 -25.29 -11.44
C ARG A 16 -11.21 -23.96 -11.87
N THR A 17 -12.41 -23.65 -11.38
CA THR A 17 -13.11 -22.39 -11.62
C THR A 17 -13.37 -21.65 -10.31
N LEU A 18 -13.74 -20.37 -10.42
CA LEU A 18 -14.08 -19.54 -9.27
C LEU A 18 -15.29 -20.11 -8.50
N ASP A 19 -16.29 -20.64 -9.22
CA ASP A 19 -17.52 -21.20 -8.63
C ASP A 19 -17.28 -22.48 -7.83
N GLU A 20 -16.22 -23.22 -8.17
CA GLU A 20 -15.77 -24.42 -7.44
C GLU A 20 -14.83 -24.09 -6.26
N SER A 21 -14.41 -22.83 -6.13
CA SER A 21 -13.44 -22.39 -5.13
C SER A 21 -14.12 -21.72 -3.94
N SER A 22 -13.53 -21.84 -2.75
CA SER A 22 -13.96 -21.09 -1.57
C SER A 22 -12.83 -20.24 -1.01
N THR A 23 -13.15 -19.01 -0.64
CA THR A 23 -12.17 -18.04 -0.13
C THR A 23 -12.02 -18.13 1.39
N ALA A 24 -10.78 -18.02 1.85
CA ALA A 24 -10.45 -17.81 3.26
C ALA A 24 -9.28 -16.84 3.38
N TRP A 25 -9.27 -16.02 4.43
CA TRP A 25 -8.27 -14.98 4.65
C TRP A 25 -7.53 -15.22 5.96
N PRO A 26 -6.22 -14.95 6.04
CA PRO A 26 -5.53 -14.97 7.31
C PRO A 26 -6.20 -13.96 8.25
N ARG A 27 -6.51 -14.40 9.47
CA ARG A 27 -7.15 -13.58 10.51
C ARG A 27 -6.25 -12.37 10.74
N PRO A 28 -6.73 -11.14 10.50
CA PRO A 28 -5.95 -9.95 10.77
C PRO A 28 -5.76 -9.80 12.29
N THR A 29 -4.64 -9.22 12.69
CA THR A 29 -4.48 -8.76 14.07
C THR A 29 -5.52 -7.68 14.32
N ARG A 30 -6.46 -7.95 15.24
CA ARG A 30 -7.43 -6.95 15.68
C ARG A 30 -6.84 -6.24 16.89
N ASP A 31 -6.89 -4.92 16.85
CA ASP A 31 -6.47 -4.11 17.99
C ASP A 31 -7.43 -4.31 19.18
N GLY A 32 -6.94 -4.03 20.39
CA GLY A 32 -7.75 -4.14 21.61
C GLY A 32 -8.82 -3.05 21.71
N GLU A 33 -9.73 -3.20 22.69
CA GLU A 33 -10.71 -2.17 23.01
C GLU A 33 -10.02 -0.83 23.33
N GLY A 34 -10.49 0.24 22.69
CA GLY A 34 -9.96 1.60 22.88
C GLY A 34 -8.83 2.00 21.93
N ALA A 35 -8.37 1.13 21.03
CA ALA A 35 -7.43 1.52 19.99
C ALA A 35 -8.05 2.54 19.01
N PRO A 36 -7.31 3.57 18.57
CA PRO A 36 -7.82 4.55 17.62
C PRO A 36 -7.99 3.92 16.23
N ASN A 37 -9.01 4.35 15.49
CA ASN A 37 -9.13 4.02 14.08
C ASN A 37 -8.05 4.76 13.27
N VAL A 38 -7.25 4.03 12.50
CA VAL A 38 -6.25 4.60 11.59
C VAL A 38 -6.73 4.43 10.16
N ILE A 39 -6.87 5.55 9.43
CA ILE A 39 -7.16 5.55 8.00
C ILE A 39 -5.90 5.98 7.27
N PHE A 40 -5.37 5.09 6.44
CA PHE A 40 -4.25 5.37 5.55
C PHE A 40 -4.76 5.37 4.11
N PHE A 41 -4.62 6.49 3.41
CA PHE A 41 -5.02 6.63 2.02
C PHE A 41 -3.88 7.28 1.22
N ILE A 42 -3.73 6.84 -0.02
CA ILE A 42 -2.71 7.31 -0.96
C ILE A 42 -3.42 7.70 -2.25
N LEU A 43 -2.99 8.81 -2.84
CA LEU A 43 -3.40 9.19 -4.19
C LEU A 43 -2.32 8.71 -5.17
N ASP A 44 -2.72 7.92 -6.16
CA ASP A 44 -1.79 7.40 -7.17
C ASP A 44 -1.50 8.47 -8.23
N ASP A 45 -0.24 8.56 -8.66
CA ASP A 45 0.25 9.52 -9.66
C ASP A 45 -0.09 11.00 -9.38
N VAL A 46 -0.32 11.38 -8.12
CA VAL A 46 -0.55 12.77 -7.73
C VAL A 46 0.76 13.47 -7.37
N GLY A 47 1.17 14.41 -8.21
CA GLY A 47 2.32 15.27 -8.02
C GLY A 47 2.07 16.42 -7.05
N TYR A 48 3.14 16.89 -6.41
CA TYR A 48 3.11 17.96 -5.40
C TYR A 48 2.37 19.23 -5.87
N GLY A 49 2.57 19.64 -7.12
CA GLY A 49 1.97 20.86 -7.68
C GLY A 49 0.57 20.69 -8.28
N GLN A 50 -0.09 19.53 -8.13
CA GLN A 50 -1.39 19.29 -8.76
C GLN A 50 -2.57 19.72 -7.90
N ILE A 51 -2.51 19.52 -6.58
CA ILE A 51 -3.66 19.74 -5.67
C ILE A 51 -3.61 21.11 -4.97
N SER A 52 -4.78 21.73 -4.78
CA SER A 52 -4.92 23.07 -4.19
C SER A 52 -4.34 23.19 -2.78
N VAL A 53 -4.36 22.11 -1.99
CA VAL A 53 -3.69 22.04 -0.68
C VAL A 53 -2.22 22.43 -0.73
N LEU A 54 -1.53 22.13 -1.83
CA LEU A 54 -0.11 22.41 -2.04
C LEU A 54 0.14 23.57 -3.03
N GLY A 55 -0.91 24.33 -3.36
CA GLY A 55 -0.84 25.45 -4.31
C GLY A 55 -1.08 25.08 -5.77
N GLY A 56 -1.55 23.86 -6.05
CA GLY A 56 -1.92 23.41 -7.39
C GLY A 56 -3.28 23.92 -7.88
N ILE A 57 -3.57 23.66 -9.16
CA ILE A 57 -4.80 24.14 -9.83
C ILE A 57 -6.02 23.23 -9.60
N CYS A 58 -5.83 21.98 -9.17
CA CYS A 58 -6.94 21.07 -8.93
C CYS A 58 -7.58 21.37 -7.58
N GLU A 59 -8.82 21.83 -7.60
CA GLU A 59 -9.59 22.13 -6.40
C GLU A 59 -9.86 20.86 -5.59
N THR A 60 -9.40 20.84 -4.34
CA THR A 60 -9.54 19.70 -3.43
C THR A 60 -10.14 20.11 -2.09
N PRO A 61 -11.39 20.62 -2.06
CA PRO A 61 -11.99 21.25 -0.86
C PRO A 61 -12.07 20.31 0.36
N ASN A 62 -12.26 19.00 0.12
CA ASN A 62 -12.25 18.01 1.18
C ASN A 62 -10.87 17.81 1.80
N LEU A 63 -9.80 17.83 0.99
CA LEU A 63 -8.43 17.73 1.47
C LEU A 63 -7.99 19.03 2.14
N GLU A 64 -8.42 20.18 1.66
CA GLU A 64 -8.18 21.47 2.33
C GLU A 64 -8.78 21.52 3.73
N ARG A 65 -10.03 21.08 3.88
CA ARG A 65 -10.69 20.98 5.20
C ARG A 65 -9.93 20.08 6.16
N LEU A 66 -9.37 18.98 5.68
CA LEU A 66 -8.53 18.09 6.47
C LEU A 66 -7.20 18.76 6.83
N ALA A 67 -6.53 19.35 5.84
CA ALA A 67 -5.20 19.92 6.01
C ALA A 67 -5.18 21.16 6.91
N ASN A 68 -6.29 21.90 7.03
CA ASN A 68 -6.44 23.02 7.97
C ASN A 68 -6.51 22.58 9.45
N ARG A 69 -6.67 21.27 9.71
CA ARG A 69 -6.78 20.69 11.06
C ARG A 69 -5.73 19.61 11.33
N ALA A 70 -4.73 19.50 10.46
CA ALA A 70 -3.74 18.43 10.48
C ALA A 70 -2.32 18.98 10.34
N LEU A 71 -1.33 18.14 10.60
CA LEU A 71 0.05 18.42 10.24
C LEU A 71 0.24 18.19 8.73
N ARG A 72 1.01 19.07 8.09
CA ARG A 72 1.33 18.99 6.68
C ARG A 72 2.84 18.88 6.49
N TYR A 73 3.27 17.85 5.78
CA TYR A 73 4.67 17.65 5.39
C TYR A 73 4.85 18.08 3.94
N THR A 74 5.79 19.00 3.69
CA THR A 74 5.99 19.61 2.36
C THR A 74 7.19 19.07 1.60
N ASN A 75 7.94 18.12 2.19
CA ASN A 75 9.13 17.53 1.60
C ASN A 75 9.09 15.99 1.70
N MET A 76 7.97 15.40 1.29
CA MET A 76 7.82 13.95 1.20
C MET A 76 8.38 13.46 -0.14
N GLN A 77 9.19 12.40 -0.10
CA GLN A 77 9.78 11.80 -1.28
C GLN A 77 9.24 10.39 -1.47
N THR A 78 8.83 10.07 -2.70
CA THR A 78 8.44 8.72 -3.12
C THR A 78 9.61 8.04 -3.82
N THR A 79 9.48 6.75 -4.08
CA THR A 79 10.31 6.12 -5.11
C THR A 79 9.76 6.48 -6.50
N ALA A 80 10.50 6.17 -7.56
CA ALA A 80 10.08 6.48 -8.93
C ALA A 80 8.88 5.67 -9.44
N LEU A 81 8.39 4.66 -8.69
CA LEU A 81 7.34 3.74 -9.13
C LEU A 81 6.34 3.41 -8.00
N CYS A 82 5.15 2.93 -8.37
CA CYS A 82 4.08 2.62 -7.43
C CYS A 82 4.43 1.46 -6.47
N SER A 83 4.87 0.31 -7.00
CA SER A 83 5.16 -0.88 -6.16
C SER A 83 6.28 -0.63 -5.14
N PRO A 84 7.44 -0.03 -5.51
CA PRO A 84 8.49 0.23 -4.53
C PRO A 84 8.08 1.30 -3.49
N THR A 85 7.28 2.31 -3.87
CA THR A 85 6.74 3.32 -2.93
C THR A 85 5.81 2.66 -1.91
N ARG A 86 4.81 1.91 -2.38
CA ARG A 86 3.86 1.18 -1.53
C ARG A 86 4.55 0.15 -0.64
N GLY A 87 5.60 -0.51 -1.15
CA GLY A 87 6.42 -1.41 -0.35
C GLY A 87 7.13 -0.70 0.81
N CYS A 88 7.69 0.49 0.57
CA CYS A 88 8.32 1.29 1.61
C CYS A 88 7.29 1.73 2.67
N GLU A 89 6.12 2.19 2.24
CA GLU A 89 5.05 2.65 3.13
C GLU A 89 4.51 1.55 4.05
N LEU A 90 4.24 0.36 3.49
CA LEU A 90 3.67 -0.76 4.25
C LEU A 90 4.65 -1.40 5.23
N THR A 91 5.95 -1.30 4.98
CA THR A 91 6.97 -2.03 5.75
C THR A 91 7.91 -1.15 6.54
N GLY A 92 7.93 0.16 6.27
CA GLY A 92 8.92 1.09 6.82
C GLY A 92 10.35 0.81 6.37
N ARG A 93 10.57 -0.02 5.33
CA ARG A 93 11.89 -0.40 4.83
C ARG A 93 12.17 0.18 3.45
N ASN A 94 13.42 0.53 3.21
CA ASN A 94 13.84 0.98 1.88
C ASN A 94 13.62 -0.12 0.82
N HIS A 95 13.17 0.28 -0.37
CA HIS A 95 12.86 -0.62 -1.49
C HIS A 95 14.00 -1.56 -1.89
N HIS A 96 15.27 -1.16 -1.73
CA HIS A 96 16.42 -2.05 -1.95
C HIS A 96 16.48 -3.23 -0.97
N THR A 97 15.95 -3.07 0.24
CA THR A 97 15.84 -4.14 1.25
C THR A 97 14.70 -5.08 0.92
N LEU A 98 13.64 -4.54 0.31
CA LEU A 98 12.46 -5.31 -0.14
C LEU A 98 12.70 -6.05 -1.47
N GLY A 99 13.79 -5.74 -2.18
CA GLY A 99 14.04 -6.27 -3.52
C GLY A 99 13.10 -5.71 -4.59
N LEU A 100 12.51 -4.54 -4.34
CA LEU A 100 11.58 -3.88 -5.25
C LEU A 100 12.34 -2.86 -6.11
N SER A 101 12.75 -3.28 -7.30
CA SER A 101 13.39 -2.41 -8.31
C SER A 101 12.43 -1.92 -9.40
N ALA A 102 11.27 -2.57 -9.55
CA ALA A 102 10.27 -2.25 -10.57
C ALA A 102 8.85 -2.46 -10.01
N ILE A 103 7.84 -2.30 -10.87
CA ILE A 103 6.47 -2.73 -10.56
C ILE A 103 6.42 -4.26 -10.36
N THR A 104 5.56 -4.72 -9.46
CA THR A 104 5.53 -6.14 -9.02
C THR A 104 5.17 -7.09 -10.17
N GLU A 105 4.42 -6.60 -11.15
CA GLU A 105 4.03 -7.27 -12.38
C GLU A 105 5.25 -7.60 -13.28
N LEU A 106 6.33 -6.82 -13.15
CA LEU A 106 7.59 -7.04 -13.85
C LEU A 106 8.61 -7.77 -12.96
N SER A 107 8.16 -8.44 -11.88
CA SER A 107 9.05 -9.21 -11.02
C SER A 107 9.70 -10.34 -11.81
N MET A 108 11.00 -10.21 -12.04
CA MET A 108 11.81 -11.26 -12.63
C MET A 108 12.30 -12.14 -11.49
N GLY A 109 12.07 -13.46 -11.55
CA GLY A 109 12.40 -14.43 -10.48
C GLY A 109 13.89 -14.59 -10.14
N TYR A 110 14.75 -13.66 -10.56
CA TYR A 110 16.15 -13.60 -10.21
C TYR A 110 16.35 -12.96 -8.83
N ARG A 111 17.25 -13.53 -8.04
CA ARG A 111 17.54 -13.05 -6.68
C ARG A 111 18.16 -11.65 -6.75
N ARG A 112 17.43 -10.64 -6.25
CA ARG A 112 17.84 -9.23 -6.12
C ARG A 112 18.55 -8.71 -7.38
N THR A 113 17.77 -8.39 -8.41
CA THR A 113 18.28 -7.60 -9.55
C THR A 113 18.60 -6.20 -9.06
N ASP A 114 19.85 -6.01 -8.66
CA ASP A 114 20.53 -4.74 -8.81
C ASP A 114 20.40 -4.35 -10.30
N GLN A 115 19.55 -3.38 -10.62
CA GLN A 115 19.44 -2.83 -11.98
C GLN A 115 20.66 -1.99 -12.38
N ARG A 116 21.85 -2.23 -11.79
CA ARG A 116 23.13 -1.85 -12.39
C ARG A 116 23.43 -2.70 -13.62
N ARG A 117 22.69 -2.45 -14.69
CA ARG A 117 23.10 -2.34 -16.10
C ARG A 117 21.89 -2.46 -17.00
#